data_AF-A0A660SVZ8-F1
#
_entry.id   AF-A0A660SVZ8-F1
#
_cell.length_a   1.000
_cell.length_b   1.000
_cell.length_c   1.000
_cell.angle_alpha   90.00
_cell.angle_beta   90.00
_cell.angle_gamma   90.00
#
_symmetry.space_group_name_H-M   'P 1'
#
loop_
_entity.id
_entity.type
_entity.pdbx_description
1 polymer ?
#
loop_
_entity_poly.entity_id
_entity_poly.type
_entity_poly.pdbx_seq_one_letter_code
_entity_poly.pdbx_strand_id
1 'polypeptide(L)'
;MDTVQSFVQFFLDLGASVFLPIVIFIMAVAFGAKSGEAIRSALMVGVGFIGIGIVLGILFDNLGPAAKAMVDRLGIELSIIDV
;
A
#
# COMPACT_ATOMS: atom_id res chain seq x y z
N MET A 1 -19.05 -13.15 -16.52
CA MET A 1 -18.75 -12.39 -15.28
C MET A 1 -17.44 -12.85 -14.65
N ASP A 2 -16.99 -14.06 -14.97
CA ASP A 2 -15.76 -14.67 -14.43
C ASP A 2 -14.49 -14.00 -14.97
N THR A 3 -14.45 -13.63 -16.25
CA THR A 3 -13.26 -13.00 -16.88
C THR A 3 -12.91 -11.64 -16.27
N VAL A 4 -13.92 -10.86 -15.85
CA VAL A 4 -13.71 -9.56 -15.20
C VAL A 4 -13.24 -9.75 -13.77
N GLN A 5 -13.81 -10.71 -13.04
CA GLN A 5 -13.35 -11.04 -11.69
C GLN A 5 -11.91 -11.56 -11.69
N SER A 6 -11.56 -12.47 -12.59
CA SER A 6 -10.17 -12.97 -12.69
C SER A 6 -9.16 -11.87 -13.00
N PHE A 7 -9.53 -10.89 -13.84
CA PHE A 7 -8.68 -9.76 -14.14
C PHE A 7 -8.48 -8.84 -12.93
N VAL A 8 -9.56 -8.51 -12.22
CA VAL A 8 -9.50 -7.68 -11.01
C VAL A 8 -8.72 -8.38 -9.91
N GLN A 9 -8.92 -9.69 -9.75
CA GLN A 9 -8.27 -10.49 -8.71
C GLN A 9 -6.77 -10.64 -8.97
N PHE A 10 -6.36 -10.82 -10.24
CA PHE A 10 -4.97 -10.75 -10.65
C PHE A 10 -4.33 -9.41 -10.23
N PHE A 11 -4.99 -8.27 -10.46
CA PHE A 11 -4.48 -6.97 -10.06
C PHE A 11 -4.45 -6.74 -8.54
N LEU A 12 -5.36 -7.35 -7.79
CA LEU A 12 -5.38 -7.29 -6.33
C LEU A 12 -4.29 -8.18 -5.69
N ASP A 13 -4.03 -9.36 -6.25
CA ASP A 13 -3.01 -10.30 -5.78
C ASP A 13 -1.58 -9.78 -6.00
N LEU A 14 -1.38 -8.87 -6.96
CA LEU A 14 -0.10 -8.18 -7.18
C LEU A 14 0.30 -7.28 -5.98
N GLY A 15 -0.65 -6.95 -5.10
CA GLY A 15 -0.43 -6.13 -3.91
C GLY A 15 -0.32 -4.64 -4.23
N ALA A 16 -0.58 -3.81 -3.21
CA ALA A 16 -0.60 -2.34 -3.34
C ALA A 16 0.76 -1.77 -3.83
N SER A 17 1.87 -2.42 -3.49
CA SER A 17 3.22 -2.01 -3.87
C SER A 17 3.50 -2.12 -5.37
N VAL A 18 2.82 -3.02 -6.09
CA VAL A 18 2.98 -3.21 -7.55
C VAL A 18 1.82 -2.56 -8.30
N PHE A 19 0.62 -2.58 -7.73
CA PHE A 19 -0.56 -1.94 -8.31
C PHE A 19 -0.39 -0.43 -8.47
N LEU A 20 0.08 0.27 -7.43
CA LEU A 20 0.20 1.73 -7.44
C LEU A 20 1.16 2.25 -8.53
N PRO A 21 2.37 1.70 -8.73
CA PRO A 21 3.24 2.06 -9.85
C PRO A 21 2.61 1.86 -11.23
N ILE A 22 1.87 0.77 -11.43
CA ILE A 22 1.22 0.48 -12.72
C ILE A 22 0.16 1.54 -13.02
N VAL A 23 -0.65 1.91 -12.03
CA VAL A 23 -1.66 2.97 -12.19
C VAL A 23 -0.99 4.32 -12.49
N ILE A 24 0.07 4.70 -11.77
CA ILE A 24 0.84 5.93 -12.01
C ILE A 24 1.42 5.93 -13.43
N PHE A 25 1.96 4.81 -13.89
CA PHE A 25 2.51 4.66 -15.24
C PHE A 25 1.44 4.89 -16.31
N ILE A 26 0.29 4.21 -16.20
CA ILE A 26 -0.82 4.34 -17.14
C ILE A 26 -1.31 5.79 -17.17
N MET A 27 -1.47 6.42 -16.00
CA MET A 27 -1.89 7.82 -15.89
C MET A 27 -0.88 8.78 -16.52
N ALA A 28 0.42 8.60 -16.26
CA ALA A 28 1.47 9.43 -16.84
C ALA A 28 1.49 9.36 -18.37
N VAL A 29 1.34 8.15 -18.94
CA VAL A 29 1.25 7.97 -20.40
C VAL A 29 -0.03 8.57 -20.95
N ALA A 30 -1.18 8.40 -20.26
CA ALA A 30 -2.46 8.96 -20.68
C ALA A 30 -2.45 10.50 -20.72
N PHE A 31 -1.70 11.14 -19.82
CA PHE A 31 -1.50 12.61 -19.82
C PHE A 31 -0.40 13.09 -20.79
N GLY A 32 0.17 12.22 -21.61
CA GLY A 32 1.14 12.58 -22.64
C GLY A 32 2.59 12.66 -22.17
N ALA A 33 2.93 12.09 -21.01
CA ALA A 33 4.34 11.96 -20.61
C ALA A 33 5.07 10.98 -21.54
N LYS A 34 6.34 11.28 -21.84
CA LYS A 34 7.18 10.35 -22.62
C LYS A 34 7.33 9.04 -21.85
N SER A 35 7.35 7.91 -22.58
CA SER A 35 7.46 6.58 -21.98
C SER A 35 8.62 6.44 -20.99
N GLY A 36 9.78 7.02 -21.28
CA GLY A 36 10.93 7.04 -20.36
C GLY A 36 10.69 7.82 -19.07
N GLU A 37 9.94 8.93 -19.14
CA GLU A 37 9.61 9.75 -17.97
C GLU A 37 8.50 9.10 -17.13
N ALA A 38 7.51 8.49 -17.79
CA ALA A 38 6.44 7.73 -17.15
C ALA A 38 6.96 6.52 -16.37
N ILE A 39 7.92 5.76 -16.93
CA ILE A 39 8.54 4.64 -16.20
C ILE A 39 9.29 5.16 -14.98
N ARG A 40 10.06 6.25 -15.13
CA ARG A 40 10.83 6.82 -14.03
C ARG A 40 9.93 7.32 -12.90
N SER A 41 8.81 7.98 -13.20
CA SER A 41 7.87 8.45 -12.18
C SER A 41 7.16 7.29 -11.47
N ALA A 42 6.72 6.27 -12.20
CA ALA A 42 6.12 5.08 -11.64
C ALA A 42 7.07 4.33 -10.68
N LEU A 43 8.32 4.14 -11.09
CA LEU A 43 9.34 3.50 -10.25
C LEU A 43 9.68 4.33 -9.02
N MET A 44 9.80 5.66 -9.15
CA MET A 44 10.07 6.56 -8.02
C MET A 44 8.97 6.47 -6.96
N VAL A 45 7.71 6.50 -7.37
CA VAL A 45 6.57 6.35 -6.46
C VAL A 45 6.54 4.96 -5.83
N GLY A 46 6.83 3.90 -6.60
CA GLY A 46 6.91 2.53 -6.09
C GLY A 46 7.94 2.35 -4.99
N VAL A 47 9.16 2.86 -5.19
CA VAL A 47 10.22 2.82 -4.17
C VAL A 47 9.81 3.60 -2.92
N GLY A 48 9.17 4.76 -3.07
CA GLY A 48 8.65 5.54 -1.95
C GLY A 48 7.58 4.79 -1.15
N PHE A 49 6.64 4.13 -1.84
CA PHE A 49 5.58 3.36 -1.19
C PHE A 49 6.12 2.16 -0.40
N ILE A 50 7.12 1.46 -0.94
CA ILE A 50 7.82 0.40 -0.22
C ILE A 50 8.50 0.96 1.05
N GLY A 51 9.15 2.11 0.95
CA GLY A 51 9.77 2.79 2.09
C GLY A 51 8.77 3.13 3.20
N ILE A 52 7.61 3.68 2.84
CA ILE A 52 6.53 3.97 3.80
C ILE A 52 6.04 2.67 4.46
N GLY A 53 5.81 1.61 3.68
CA GLY A 53 5.37 0.32 4.20
C GLY A 53 6.34 -0.27 5.23
N ILE A 54 7.65 -0.13 5.00
CA ILE A 54 8.68 -0.59 5.96
C ILE A 54 8.59 0.22 7.26
N VAL A 55 8.48 1.54 7.19
CA VAL A 55 8.39 2.39 8.38
C VAL A 55 7.11 2.07 9.16
N LEU A 56 5.98 1.95 8.47
CA LEU A 56 4.71 1.58 9.10
C LEU A 56 4.78 0.20 9.73
N GLY A 57 5.39 -0.78 9.07
CA GLY A 57 5.61 -2.12 9.64
C GLY A 57 6.39 -2.06 10.95
N ILE A 58 7.52 -1.34 10.98
CA ILE A 58 8.32 -1.15 12.20
C ILE A 58 7.50 -0.46 13.30
N LEU A 59 6.70 0.55 12.95
CA LEU A 59 5.81 1.21 13.90
C LEU A 59 4.78 0.23 14.46
N PHE A 60 4.12 -0.57 13.63
CA PHE A 60 3.12 -1.55 14.09
C PHE A 60 3.73 -2.67 14.93
N ASP A 61 4.92 -3.16 14.57
CA ASP A 61 5.60 -4.23 15.30
C ASP A 61 6.00 -3.80 16.72
N ASN A 62 6.35 -2.52 16.93
CA ASN A 62 6.78 -2.01 18.23
C ASN A 62 5.64 -1.34 19.01
N LEU A 63 4.80 -0.57 18.33
CA LEU A 63 3.73 0.21 18.93
C LEU A 63 2.45 -0.62 19.10
N GLY A 64 2.20 -1.62 18.26
CA GLY A 64 1.04 -2.51 18.38
C GLY A 64 0.98 -3.29 19.71
N PRO A 65 2.07 -3.97 20.12
CA PRO A 65 2.14 -4.62 21.42
C PRO A 65 2.05 -3.64 22.59
N ALA A 66 2.63 -2.44 22.45
CA ALA A 66 2.56 -1.40 23.46
C ALA A 66 1.13 -0.84 23.61
N ALA A 67 0.41 -0.67 22.50
CA ALA A 67 -0.99 -0.25 22.49
C ALA A 67 -1.89 -1.31 23.13
N LYS A 68 -1.70 -2.59 22.79
CA LYS A 68 -2.40 -3.70 23.48
C LYS A 68 -2.11 -3.72 24.98
N ALA A 69 -0.85 -3.59 25.37
CA ALA A 69 -0.47 -3.55 26.78
C ALA A 69 -1.04 -2.31 27.52
N MET A 70 -1.27 -1.19 26.83
CA MET A 70 -1.99 -0.04 27.39
C MET A 70 -3.47 -0.34 27.61
N VAL A 71 -4.14 -0.95 26.62
CA VAL A 71 -5.56 -1.36 26.71
C VAL A 71 -5.76 -2.35 27.88
N ASP A 72 -4.90 -3.37 27.98
CA ASP A 72 -4.97 -4.37 29.06
C ASP A 72 -4.79 -3.77 30.46
N ARG A 73 -3.95 -2.72 30.58
CA ARG A 73 -3.65 -2.07 31.87
C ARG A 73 -4.66 -0.99 32.26
N LEU A 74 -5.24 -0.29 31.27
CA LEU A 74 -6.25 0.74 31.53
C LEU A 74 -7.67 0.18 31.58
N GLY A 75 -7.88 -1.08 31.19
CA GLY A 75 -9.19 -1.73 31.21
C GLY A 75 -10.20 -1.11 30.24
N ILE A 76 -9.71 -0.41 29.20
CA ILE A 76 -10.54 0.25 28.19
C ILE A 76 -10.58 -0.68 26.98
N GLU A 77 -11.73 -1.30 26.70
CA GLU A 77 -11.91 -2.06 25.45
C GLU A 77 -11.93 -1.10 24.25
N LEU A 78 -10.77 -0.89 23.62
CA LEU A 78 -10.72 -0.27 22.30
C LEU A 78 -10.96 -1.36 21.25
N SER A 79 -12.22 -1.46 20.78
CA SER A 79 -12.60 -2.41 19.73
C SER A 79 -11.99 -2.11 18.37
N ILE A 80 -11.34 -0.94 18.20
CA ILE A 80 -10.81 -0.48 16.93
C ILE A 80 -9.41 0.10 17.18
N ILE A 81 -8.41 -0.77 17.19
CA ILE A 81 -7.07 -0.35 16.76
C ILE A 81 -7.10 -0.56 15.25
N ASP A 82 -7.35 0.51 14.50
CA ASP A 82 -7.44 0.44 13.04
C ASP A 82 -6.07 0.12 12.47
N VAL A 83 -6.01 -0.95 11.66
CA VAL A 83 -4.83 -1.46 10.96
C VAL A 83 -4.76 -0.91 9.55
#